data_AF-A0A535HVM3-F1
#
_entry.id   AF-A0A535HVM3-F1
#
_cell.length_a   1.000
_cell.length_b   1.000
_cell.length_c   1.000
_cell.angle_alpha   90.00
_cell.angle_beta   90.00
_cell.angle_gamma   90.00
#
_symmetry.space_group_name_H-M   'P 1'
#
loop_
_entity.id
_entity.type
_entity.pdbx_description
1 polymer ?
#
loop_
_entity_poly.entity_id
_entity_poly.type
_entity_poly.pdbx_seq_one_letter_code
_entity_poly.pdbx_strand_id
1 'polypeptide(L)'
;MQGTLVAAPVQPSALRASLLASLAPSFEPRPFSYRRMLAVGGLLAPPAALLVYGTLSVPVRAPVLLAGEARGHWPVAALAALVVVAVDAAWLIVLLRRRAAPPSPRAALMVPPIRPGRASLAALAVLRPELVPSRVIAITAATSAAMLAAAAVMAFPLWVIAALTIAPWLPLLSVEGLAKYQHYGCLALFGAITLLQIGHLGEHTTQVSQLLMRSGDLSRARGVFGQLDFETVHFVWDTGIWLGLGLLLYRFGARNPWLWICFAAASLHEVEHIYLFSVYRSDLAFYTRGGLAGVMGSGGVVGSPLGRPYLHFAYNVCVVIPMVIAFWDQSRQVLADSVARLSSGVASQRR
;
A
#
# COMPACT_ATOMS: atom_id res chain seq x y z
N MET A 1 10.74 50.22 -2.80
CA MET A 1 9.68 49.84 -1.85
C MET A 1 8.49 49.33 -2.63
N GLN A 2 8.39 48.02 -2.86
CA GLN A 2 7.19 47.38 -3.42
C GLN A 2 6.47 46.67 -2.27
N GLY A 3 5.38 47.27 -1.79
CA GLY A 3 4.54 46.71 -0.74
C GLY A 3 3.64 45.62 -1.33
N THR A 4 3.95 44.35 -1.05
CA THR A 4 3.03 43.25 -1.28
C THR A 4 1.88 43.34 -0.27
N LEU A 5 0.71 43.77 -0.75
CA LEU A 5 -0.57 43.66 -0.05
C LEU A 5 -0.91 42.17 0.11
N VAL A 6 -0.57 41.60 1.26
CA VAL A 6 -1.07 40.28 1.67
C VAL A 6 -2.53 40.48 2.05
N ALA A 7 -3.44 40.04 1.17
CA ALA A 7 -4.87 40.07 1.45
C ALA A 7 -5.17 39.28 2.73
N ALA A 8 -5.82 39.92 3.71
CA ALA A 8 -6.22 39.28 4.94
C ALA A 8 -7.17 38.10 4.63
N PRO A 9 -7.00 36.94 5.29
CA PRO A 9 -7.86 35.79 5.06
C PRO A 9 -9.31 36.13 5.45
N VAL A 10 -10.23 36.01 4.49
CA VAL A 10 -11.67 36.18 4.73
C VAL A 10 -12.12 35.16 5.77
N GLN A 11 -12.50 35.63 6.95
CA GLN A 11 -13.03 34.79 8.02
C GLN A 11 -14.38 34.19 7.57
N PRO A 12 -14.56 32.86 7.63
CA PRO A 12 -15.85 32.25 7.36
C PRO A 12 -16.87 32.75 8.38
N SER A 13 -18.04 33.18 7.90
CA SER A 13 -19.09 33.71 8.78
C SER A 13 -19.47 32.68 9.85
N ALA A 14 -19.70 33.18 11.06
CA ALA A 14 -20.24 32.48 12.23
C ALA A 14 -21.33 31.43 11.90
N LEU A 15 -22.21 31.79 10.96
CA LEU A 15 -23.33 30.96 10.53
C LEU A 15 -22.85 29.67 9.82
N ARG A 16 -21.82 29.78 8.98
CA ARG A 16 -21.27 28.67 8.22
C ARG A 16 -20.59 27.65 9.14
N ALA A 17 -19.87 28.10 10.16
CA ALA A 17 -19.24 27.22 11.14
C ALA A 17 -20.26 26.42 11.96
N SER A 18 -21.37 27.06 12.38
CA SER A 18 -22.45 26.40 13.13
C SER A 18 -23.17 25.33 12.28
N LEU A 19 -23.46 25.64 11.01
CA LEU A 19 -24.09 24.70 10.08
C LEU A 19 -23.19 23.50 9.78
N LEU A 20 -21.88 23.70 9.72
CA LEU A 20 -20.90 22.63 9.51
C LEU A 20 -20.74 21.73 10.74
N ALA A 21 -20.89 22.29 11.94
CA ALA A 21 -20.86 21.53 13.19
C ALA A 21 -22.11 20.67 13.36
N SER A 22 -23.30 21.16 12.97
CA SER A 22 -24.54 20.37 13.03
C SER A 22 -24.64 19.29 11.95
N LEU A 23 -23.93 19.47 10.83
CA LEU A 23 -23.81 18.47 9.77
C LEU A 23 -22.68 17.47 10.00
N ALA A 24 -21.81 17.68 10.99
CA ALA A 24 -20.79 16.72 11.35
C ALA A 24 -21.50 15.51 11.99
N PRO A 25 -21.58 14.34 11.32
CA PRO A 25 -22.15 13.16 11.95
C PRO A 25 -21.36 12.88 13.23
N SER A 26 -22.01 12.32 14.25
CA SER A 26 -21.32 11.70 15.39
C SER A 26 -20.47 10.55 14.87
N PHE A 27 -19.27 10.90 14.41
CA PHE A 27 -18.28 9.98 13.91
C PHE A 27 -17.63 9.33 15.11
N GLU A 28 -18.32 8.39 15.72
CA GLU A 28 -17.63 7.35 16.46
C GLU A 28 -17.07 6.38 15.42
N PRO A 29 -15.75 6.37 15.16
CA PRO A 29 -15.16 5.30 14.39
C PRO A 29 -15.39 4.01 15.19
N ARG A 30 -16.41 3.22 14.80
CA ARG A 30 -16.57 1.86 15.26
C ARG A 30 -15.73 0.98 14.35
N PRO A 31 -14.51 0.58 14.76
CA PRO A 31 -13.57 -0.09 13.87
C PRO A 31 -14.13 -1.40 13.31
N PHE A 32 -14.99 -2.07 14.08
CA PHE A 32 -15.53 -3.39 13.79
C PHE A 32 -17.06 -3.43 13.95
N SER A 33 -17.80 -2.75 13.08
CA SER A 33 -19.24 -2.99 13.01
C SER A 33 -19.52 -4.26 12.20
N TYR A 34 -20.57 -5.01 12.56
CA TYR A 34 -20.97 -6.23 11.83
C TYR A 34 -21.16 -5.96 10.32
N ARG A 35 -21.85 -4.88 9.97
CA ARG A 35 -22.04 -4.46 8.55
C ARG A 35 -20.72 -4.25 7.83
N ARG A 36 -19.72 -3.69 8.52
CA ARG A 36 -18.39 -3.47 7.94
C ARG A 36 -17.65 -4.79 7.76
N MET A 37 -17.71 -5.70 8.73
CA MET A 37 -17.12 -7.04 8.58
C MET A 37 -17.73 -7.79 7.41
N LEU A 38 -19.05 -7.70 7.23
CA LEU A 38 -19.72 -8.26 6.06
C LEU A 38 -19.24 -7.63 4.74
N ALA A 39 -19.09 -6.30 4.70
CA ALA A 39 -18.56 -5.62 3.51
C ALA A 39 -17.12 -6.06 3.19
N VAL A 40 -16.26 -6.18 4.21
CA VAL A 40 -14.88 -6.67 4.04
C VAL A 40 -14.88 -8.14 3.59
N GLY A 41 -15.73 -8.98 4.18
CA GLY A 41 -15.93 -10.36 3.72
C GLY A 41 -16.38 -10.42 2.26
N GLY A 42 -17.29 -9.55 1.85
CA GLY A 42 -17.73 -9.41 0.46
C GLY A 42 -16.61 -8.99 -0.49
N LEU A 43 -15.70 -8.11 -0.05
CA LEU A 43 -14.50 -7.72 -0.83
C LEU A 43 -13.47 -8.85 -0.93
N LEU A 44 -13.37 -9.69 0.09
CA LEU A 44 -12.45 -10.84 0.13
C LEU A 44 -12.99 -12.08 -0.59
N ALA A 45 -14.31 -12.19 -0.78
CA ALA A 45 -14.92 -13.37 -1.37
C ALA A 45 -14.48 -13.65 -2.83
N PRO A 46 -14.45 -12.67 -3.76
CA PRO A 46 -13.95 -12.91 -5.11
C PRO A 46 -12.50 -13.40 -5.19
N PRO A 47 -11.50 -12.76 -4.53
CA PRO A 47 -10.14 -13.27 -4.56
C PRO A 47 -10.01 -14.64 -3.86
N ALA A 48 -10.76 -14.89 -2.80
CA ALA A 48 -10.78 -16.22 -2.17
C ALA A 48 -11.34 -17.30 -3.11
N ALA A 49 -12.44 -17.01 -3.83
CA ALA A 49 -13.00 -17.93 -4.82
C ALA A 49 -12.01 -18.18 -5.98
N LEU A 50 -11.32 -17.14 -6.44
CA LEU A 50 -10.27 -17.24 -7.45
C LEU A 50 -9.12 -18.15 -6.98
N LEU A 51 -8.67 -17.99 -5.73
CA LEU A 51 -7.62 -18.81 -5.12
C LEU A 51 -8.02 -20.28 -4.99
N VAL A 52 -9.24 -20.55 -4.52
CA VAL A 52 -9.78 -21.91 -4.41
C VAL A 52 -9.87 -22.55 -5.79
N TYR A 53 -10.43 -21.85 -6.77
CA TYR A 53 -10.53 -22.34 -8.14
C TYR A 53 -9.14 -22.60 -8.75
N GLY A 54 -8.22 -21.64 -8.65
CA GLY A 54 -6.87 -21.79 -9.17
C GLY A 54 -6.14 -22.98 -8.55
N THR A 55 -6.22 -23.12 -7.23
CA THR A 55 -5.55 -24.21 -6.51
C THR A 55 -6.09 -25.60 -6.89
N LEU A 56 -7.41 -25.74 -7.01
CA LEU A 56 -8.05 -27.03 -7.27
C LEU A 56 -8.10 -27.40 -8.77
N SER A 57 -8.24 -26.41 -9.64
CA SER A 57 -8.50 -26.63 -11.08
C SER A 57 -7.30 -26.31 -11.97
N VAL A 58 -6.35 -25.48 -11.52
CA VAL A 58 -5.21 -25.04 -12.32
C VAL A 58 -3.91 -25.11 -11.48
N PRO A 59 -3.42 -26.32 -11.15
CA PRO A 59 -2.20 -26.45 -10.37
C PRO A 59 -1.01 -25.81 -11.08
N VAL A 60 -0.19 -25.10 -10.31
CA VAL A 60 1.03 -24.45 -10.81
C VAL A 60 2.02 -25.51 -11.24
N ARG A 61 2.49 -25.42 -12.49
CA ARG A 61 3.54 -26.30 -13.01
C ARG A 61 4.90 -25.70 -12.70
N ALA A 62 5.49 -26.11 -11.59
CA ALA A 62 6.83 -25.70 -11.17
C ALA A 62 7.64 -26.90 -10.65
N PRO A 63 8.98 -26.85 -10.71
CA PRO A 63 9.82 -27.83 -10.05
C PRO A 63 9.50 -27.91 -8.54
N VAL A 64 9.46 -29.12 -8.01
CA VAL A 64 9.20 -29.40 -6.59
C VAL A 64 10.46 -30.01 -5.99
N LEU A 65 10.88 -29.50 -4.83
CA LEU A 65 12.04 -30.01 -4.12
C LEU A 65 11.78 -31.40 -3.53
N LEU A 66 12.84 -32.21 -3.45
CA LEU A 66 12.79 -33.40 -2.62
C LEU A 66 12.77 -33.00 -1.15
N ALA A 67 12.05 -33.76 -0.31
CA ALA A 67 11.91 -33.45 1.12
C ALA A 67 13.25 -33.38 1.89
N GLY A 68 14.32 -34.01 1.38
CA GLY A 68 15.67 -33.87 1.94
C GLY A 68 16.31 -32.51 1.64
N GLU A 69 16.15 -32.01 0.41
CA GLU A 69 16.70 -30.72 -0.03
C GLU A 69 15.98 -29.55 0.66
N ALA A 70 14.66 -29.65 0.80
CA ALA A 70 13.85 -28.67 1.53
C ALA A 70 14.30 -28.55 3.00
N ARG A 71 14.57 -29.69 3.67
CA ARG A 71 15.05 -29.71 5.06
C ARG A 71 16.38 -28.99 5.26
N GLY A 72 17.28 -29.05 4.28
CA GLY A 72 18.55 -28.31 4.33
C GLY A 72 18.40 -26.79 4.44
N HIS A 73 17.25 -26.25 4.03
CA HIS A 73 16.99 -24.80 3.98
C HIS A 73 16.08 -24.28 5.11
N TRP A 74 15.65 -25.15 6.04
CA TRP A 74 14.94 -24.73 7.25
C TRP A 74 15.67 -23.66 8.07
N PRO A 75 17.01 -23.73 8.26
CA PRO A 75 17.73 -22.68 8.99
C PRO A 75 17.60 -21.30 8.34
N VAL A 76 17.55 -21.23 7.00
CA VAL A 76 17.38 -19.96 6.27
C VAL A 76 15.98 -19.40 6.49
N ALA A 77 14.95 -20.25 6.42
CA ALA A 77 13.57 -19.84 6.70
C ALA A 77 13.39 -19.39 8.17
N ALA A 78 13.99 -20.10 9.12
CA ALA A 78 13.98 -19.72 10.53
C ALA A 78 14.69 -18.39 10.76
N LEU A 79 15.83 -18.16 10.13
CA LEU A 79 16.56 -16.89 10.20
C LEU A 79 15.73 -15.73 9.62
N ALA A 80 15.09 -15.94 8.47
CA ALA A 80 14.19 -14.95 7.87
C ALA A 80 13.06 -14.56 8.84
N ALA A 81 12.42 -15.54 9.48
CA ALA A 81 11.40 -15.29 10.49
C ALA A 81 11.94 -14.53 11.72
N LEU A 82 13.14 -14.89 12.21
CA LEU A 82 13.78 -14.20 13.33
C LEU A 82 14.10 -12.75 13.01
N VAL A 83 14.53 -12.44 11.78
CA VAL A 83 14.78 -11.07 11.33
C VAL A 83 13.50 -10.25 11.38
N VAL A 84 12.40 -10.77 10.83
CA VAL A 84 11.09 -10.08 10.87
C VAL A 84 10.65 -9.85 12.31
N VAL A 85 10.67 -10.88 13.15
CA VAL A 85 10.29 -10.77 14.58
C VAL A 85 11.13 -9.73 15.31
N ALA A 86 12.44 -9.67 15.05
CA ALA A 86 13.33 -8.70 15.68
C ALA A 86 12.97 -7.25 15.31
N VAL A 87 12.69 -7.00 14.02
CA VAL A 87 12.30 -5.66 13.54
C VAL A 87 10.90 -5.28 14.03
N ASP A 88 9.95 -6.23 14.03
CA ASP A 88 8.61 -6.02 14.57
C ASP A 88 8.67 -5.69 16.07
N ALA A 89 9.47 -6.42 16.84
CA ALA A 89 9.71 -6.14 18.25
C ALA A 89 10.31 -4.74 18.45
N ALA A 90 11.25 -4.32 17.60
CA ALA A 90 11.79 -2.96 17.64
C ALA A 90 10.69 -1.91 17.41
N TRP A 91 9.82 -2.09 16.41
CA TRP A 91 8.66 -1.21 16.20
C TRP A 91 7.72 -1.18 17.40
N LEU A 92 7.39 -2.35 17.97
CA LEU A 92 6.53 -2.45 19.15
C LEU A 92 7.13 -1.71 20.35
N ILE A 93 8.43 -1.86 20.61
CA ILE A 93 9.13 -1.13 21.67
C ILE A 93 9.04 0.38 21.45
N VAL A 94 9.28 0.86 20.23
CA VAL A 94 9.15 2.28 19.88
C VAL A 94 7.72 2.78 20.10
N LEU A 95 6.72 2.00 19.70
CA LEU A 95 5.30 2.33 19.86
C LEU A 95 4.88 2.39 21.33
N LEU A 96 5.33 1.44 22.15
CA LEU A 96 5.06 1.41 23.58
C LEU A 96 5.71 2.60 24.30
N ARG A 97 6.97 2.92 23.97
CA ARG A 97 7.67 4.11 24.50
C ARG A 97 6.96 5.40 24.12
N ARG A 98 6.48 5.52 22.89
CA ARG A 98 5.71 6.69 22.44
C ARG A 98 4.42 6.86 23.24
N ARG A 99 3.70 5.78 23.54
CA ARG A 99 2.45 5.84 24.33
C ARG A 99 2.68 6.31 25.76
N ALA A 100 3.87 6.06 26.31
CA ALA A 100 4.26 6.54 27.64
C ALA A 100 4.65 8.03 27.67
N ALA A 101 5.03 8.62 26.51
CA ALA A 101 5.43 10.01 26.44
C ALA A 101 4.21 10.96 26.40
N PRO A 102 4.25 12.11 27.11
CA PRO A 102 3.19 13.10 27.02
C PRO A 102 3.07 13.64 25.59
N PRO A 103 1.85 13.93 25.10
CA PRO A 103 1.63 14.38 23.74
C PRO A 103 2.38 15.69 23.47
N SER A 104 3.26 15.70 22.46
CA SER A 104 4.00 16.91 22.10
C SER A 104 3.04 17.98 21.53
N PRO A 105 3.10 19.24 21.98
CA PRO A 105 2.24 20.33 21.47
C PRO A 105 2.36 20.56 19.95
N ARG A 106 3.54 20.30 19.36
CA ARG A 106 3.81 20.49 17.92
C ARG A 106 3.07 19.51 17.01
N ALA A 107 2.69 18.33 17.48
CA ALA A 107 2.02 17.33 16.65
C ALA A 107 0.58 17.75 16.23
N ALA A 108 0.01 18.76 16.88
CA ALA A 108 -1.34 19.26 16.62
C ALA A 108 -1.43 20.24 15.43
N LEU A 109 -0.29 20.72 14.90
CA LEU A 109 -0.23 21.94 14.08
C LEU A 109 -0.15 21.74 12.55
N MET A 110 -0.16 20.52 12.03
CA MET A 110 0.15 20.29 10.60
C MET A 110 -0.98 19.69 9.76
N VAL A 111 -2.25 19.91 10.12
CA VAL A 111 -3.35 19.60 9.20
C VAL A 111 -4.06 20.89 8.82
N PRO A 112 -3.77 21.46 7.64
CA PRO A 112 -4.54 22.57 7.10
C PRO A 112 -6.03 22.22 7.02
N PRO A 113 -6.91 23.23 7.16
CA PRO A 113 -8.35 23.01 7.21
C PRO A 113 -8.86 22.44 5.88
N ILE A 114 -9.28 21.18 5.88
CA ILE A 114 -9.94 20.56 4.74
C ILE A 114 -11.31 21.21 4.56
N ARG A 115 -11.64 21.64 3.33
CA ARG A 115 -12.94 22.25 3.02
C ARG A 115 -14.07 21.25 3.31
N PRO A 116 -15.04 21.58 4.15
CA PRO A 116 -15.97 20.60 4.73
C PRO A 116 -17.12 20.15 3.80
N GLY A 117 -17.14 20.58 2.53
CA GLY A 117 -18.23 20.28 1.61
C GLY A 117 -18.32 18.83 1.10
N ARG A 118 -17.32 17.97 1.35
CA ARG A 118 -17.30 16.57 0.84
C ARG A 118 -16.61 15.59 1.80
N ALA A 119 -17.13 15.45 3.01
CA ALA A 119 -16.54 14.56 4.02
C ALA A 119 -16.44 13.09 3.62
N SER A 120 -17.36 12.61 2.78
CA SER A 120 -17.35 11.24 2.26
C SER A 120 -16.21 10.97 1.27
N LEU A 121 -15.55 11.98 0.72
CA LEU A 121 -14.48 11.83 -0.27
C LEU A 121 -13.13 12.35 0.23
N ALA A 122 -12.96 12.47 1.55
CA ALA A 122 -11.73 12.97 2.17
C ALA A 122 -10.48 12.18 1.73
N ALA A 123 -10.59 10.85 1.65
CA ALA A 123 -9.49 10.02 1.16
C ALA A 123 -9.15 10.33 -0.30
N LEU A 124 -10.17 10.56 -1.13
CA LEU A 124 -9.96 10.93 -2.53
C LEU A 124 -9.41 12.34 -2.68
N ALA A 125 -9.62 13.24 -1.71
CA ALA A 125 -9.06 14.59 -1.76
C ALA A 125 -7.52 14.54 -1.81
N VAL A 126 -6.90 13.72 -0.96
CA VAL A 126 -5.44 13.50 -0.94
C VAL A 126 -4.93 12.96 -2.28
N LEU A 127 -5.75 12.21 -3.02
CA LEU A 127 -5.35 11.59 -4.29
C LEU A 127 -5.57 12.50 -5.51
N ARG A 128 -6.38 13.56 -5.40
CA ARG A 128 -6.64 14.47 -6.52
C ARG A 128 -5.39 15.29 -6.87
N PRO A 129 -5.05 15.48 -8.14
CA PRO A 129 -4.07 16.48 -8.55
C PRO A 129 -4.60 17.88 -8.18
N GLU A 130 -3.78 18.70 -7.54
CA GLU A 130 -4.15 20.05 -7.10
C GLU A 130 -3.35 21.15 -7.79
N LEU A 131 -2.07 20.90 -8.08
CA LEU A 131 -1.14 21.88 -8.63
C LEU A 131 -0.95 21.74 -10.14
N VAL A 132 -1.05 20.52 -10.66
CA VAL A 132 -0.79 20.22 -12.06
C VAL A 132 -2.07 20.46 -12.87
N PRO A 133 -2.08 21.42 -13.82
CA PRO A 133 -3.24 21.67 -14.66
C PRO A 133 -3.62 20.43 -15.49
N SER A 134 -4.91 20.19 -15.71
CA SER A 134 -5.42 19.06 -16.51
C SER A 134 -4.80 18.97 -17.91
N ARG A 135 -4.50 20.11 -18.55
CA ARG A 135 -3.77 20.16 -19.83
C ARG A 135 -2.38 19.51 -19.75
N VAL A 136 -1.65 19.70 -18.65
CA VAL A 136 -0.30 19.13 -18.45
C VAL A 136 -0.41 17.63 -18.23
N ILE A 137 -1.42 17.18 -17.49
CA ILE A 137 -1.73 15.74 -17.33
C ILE A 137 -2.03 15.11 -18.69
N ALA A 138 -2.87 15.74 -19.52
CA ALA A 138 -3.22 15.25 -20.85
C ALA A 138 -2.00 15.19 -21.77
N ILE A 139 -1.14 16.23 -21.78
CA ILE A 139 0.12 16.22 -22.53
C ILE A 139 1.03 15.09 -22.04
N THR A 140 1.18 14.92 -20.73
CA THR A 140 2.02 13.86 -20.14
C THR A 140 1.52 12.48 -20.53
N ALA A 141 0.21 12.26 -20.49
CA ALA A 141 -0.41 11.01 -20.93
C ALA A 141 -0.19 10.76 -22.43
N ALA A 142 -0.33 11.78 -23.27
CA ALA A 142 -0.06 11.67 -24.71
C ALA A 142 1.41 11.37 -24.99
N THR A 143 2.35 12.03 -24.31
CA THR A 143 3.80 11.76 -24.40
C THR A 143 4.11 10.33 -23.95
N SER A 144 3.56 9.90 -22.81
CA SER A 144 3.72 8.53 -22.28
C SER A 144 3.22 7.49 -23.29
N ALA A 145 2.05 7.69 -23.89
CA ALA A 145 1.50 6.81 -24.91
C ALA A 145 2.34 6.79 -26.20
N ALA A 146 2.85 7.94 -26.64
CA ALA A 146 3.74 8.03 -27.79
C ALA A 146 5.08 7.30 -27.55
N MET A 147 5.66 7.46 -26.35
CA MET A 147 6.89 6.76 -25.95
C MET A 147 6.68 5.25 -25.86
N LEU A 148 5.55 4.80 -25.28
CA LEU A 148 5.15 3.40 -25.27
C LEU A 148 5.08 2.84 -26.70
N ALA A 149 4.35 3.51 -27.60
CA ALA A 149 4.17 3.06 -28.98
C ALA A 149 5.49 3.03 -29.74
N ALA A 150 6.30 4.09 -29.66
CA ALA A 150 7.59 4.16 -30.32
C ALA A 150 8.55 3.07 -29.80
N ALA A 151 8.63 2.88 -28.48
CA ALA A 151 9.48 1.86 -27.87
C ALA A 151 9.05 0.44 -28.25
N ALA A 152 7.74 0.19 -28.35
CA ALA A 152 7.21 -1.08 -28.83
C ALA A 152 7.53 -1.33 -30.32
N VAL A 153 7.38 -0.32 -31.18
CA VAL A 153 7.73 -0.41 -32.61
C VAL A 153 9.22 -0.69 -32.81
N MET A 154 10.07 -0.09 -31.98
CA MET A 154 11.53 -0.33 -31.98
C MET A 154 11.93 -1.64 -31.31
N ALA A 155 10.97 -2.45 -30.85
CA ALA A 155 11.19 -3.72 -30.15
C ALA A 155 12.16 -3.59 -28.97
N PHE A 156 12.10 -2.48 -28.22
CA PHE A 156 12.87 -2.36 -26.98
C PHE A 156 12.45 -3.43 -25.96
N PRO A 157 13.36 -3.86 -25.06
CA PRO A 157 13.00 -4.79 -24.01
C PRO A 157 11.93 -4.17 -23.10
N LEU A 158 11.05 -5.01 -22.53
CA LEU A 158 9.86 -4.56 -21.77
C LEU A 158 10.18 -3.57 -20.64
N TRP A 159 11.32 -3.71 -19.96
CA TRP A 159 11.71 -2.77 -18.90
C TRP A 159 12.01 -1.36 -19.44
N VAL A 160 12.59 -1.24 -20.64
CA VAL A 160 12.83 0.06 -21.29
C VAL A 160 11.49 0.67 -21.68
N ILE A 161 10.59 -0.14 -22.26
CA ILE A 161 9.25 0.31 -22.62
C ILE A 161 8.53 0.86 -21.37
N ALA A 162 8.54 0.11 -20.26
CA ALA A 162 7.95 0.54 -19.00
C ALA A 162 8.61 1.83 -18.45
N ALA A 163 9.95 1.90 -18.43
CA ALA A 163 10.68 3.07 -17.96
C ALA A 163 10.35 4.32 -18.79
N LEU A 164 10.35 4.22 -20.12
CA LEU A 164 10.00 5.33 -21.01
C LEU A 164 8.52 5.73 -20.88
N THR A 165 7.63 4.77 -20.62
CA THR A 165 6.21 5.04 -20.38
C THR A 165 6.01 5.81 -19.07
N ILE A 166 6.75 5.46 -18.00
CA ILE A 166 6.64 6.09 -16.67
C ILE A 166 7.39 7.42 -16.60
N ALA A 167 8.52 7.57 -17.31
CA ALA A 167 9.41 8.73 -17.18
C ALA A 167 8.70 10.09 -17.29
N PRO A 168 7.76 10.34 -18.23
CA PRO A 168 7.02 11.60 -18.30
C PRO A 168 6.21 11.94 -17.05
N TRP A 169 5.80 10.93 -16.27
CA TRP A 169 5.01 11.11 -15.06
C TRP A 169 5.86 11.52 -13.85
N LEU A 170 7.16 11.24 -13.84
CA LEU A 170 8.03 11.46 -12.68
C LEU A 170 8.04 12.93 -12.21
N PRO A 171 8.16 13.95 -13.08
CA PRO A 171 8.11 15.35 -12.64
C PRO A 171 6.76 15.73 -12.03
N LEU A 172 5.65 15.30 -12.64
CA LEU A 172 4.30 15.58 -12.13
C LEU A 172 4.07 14.94 -10.77
N LEU A 173 4.43 13.67 -10.65
CA LEU A 173 4.33 12.91 -9.39
C LEU A 173 5.22 13.53 -8.30
N SER A 174 6.39 14.05 -8.65
CA SER A 174 7.30 14.71 -7.71
C SER A 174 6.73 16.04 -7.19
N VAL A 175 6.20 16.88 -8.10
CA VAL A 175 5.60 18.17 -7.74
C VAL A 175 4.34 17.97 -6.89
N GLU A 176 3.41 17.13 -7.35
CA GLU A 176 2.19 16.80 -6.60
C GLU A 176 2.52 16.11 -5.29
N GLY A 177 3.44 15.15 -5.30
CA GLY A 177 3.84 14.39 -4.13
C GLY A 177 4.45 15.27 -3.05
N LEU A 178 5.38 16.16 -3.41
CA LEU A 178 6.00 17.09 -2.47
C LEU A 178 4.98 18.08 -1.90
N ALA A 179 4.13 18.66 -2.75
CA ALA A 179 3.08 19.58 -2.31
C ALA A 179 2.08 18.90 -1.37
N LYS A 180 1.66 17.67 -1.71
CA LYS A 180 0.78 16.88 -0.85
C LYS A 180 1.46 16.47 0.44
N TYR A 181 2.75 16.16 0.44
CA TYR A 181 3.46 15.88 1.68
C TYR A 181 3.58 17.14 2.56
N GLN A 182 3.84 18.30 1.97
CA GLN A 182 3.84 19.58 2.69
C GLN A 182 2.45 19.90 3.26
N HIS A 183 1.38 19.56 2.54
CA HIS A 183 0.01 19.86 2.95
C HIS A 183 -0.61 18.83 3.90
N TYR A 184 -0.42 17.53 3.65
CA TYR A 184 -1.08 16.44 4.38
C TYR A 184 -0.10 15.61 5.24
N GLY A 185 1.22 15.85 5.17
CA GLY A 185 2.24 15.15 5.94
C GLY A 185 2.21 13.63 5.70
N CYS A 186 2.30 12.84 6.78
CA CYS A 186 2.26 11.38 6.71
C CYS A 186 0.98 10.81 6.09
N LEU A 187 -0.13 11.56 6.01
CA LEU A 187 -1.33 11.09 5.32
C LEU A 187 -1.12 11.02 3.80
N ALA A 188 -0.34 11.94 3.21
CA ALA A 188 0.05 11.84 1.81
C ALA A 188 0.92 10.61 1.55
N LEU A 189 1.89 10.34 2.44
CA LEU A 189 2.71 9.13 2.37
C LEU A 189 1.85 7.87 2.45
N PHE A 190 0.86 7.84 3.36
CA PHE A 190 -0.08 6.72 3.46
C PHE A 190 -0.87 6.52 2.15
N GLY A 191 -1.41 7.60 1.58
CA GLY A 191 -2.11 7.55 0.31
C GLY A 191 -1.23 7.04 -0.84
N ALA A 192 0.02 7.50 -0.91
CA ALA A 192 0.99 7.06 -1.90
C ALA A 192 1.32 5.56 -1.77
N ILE A 193 1.64 5.09 -0.55
CA ILE A 193 1.88 3.68 -0.26
C ILE A 193 0.66 2.83 -0.65
N THR A 194 -0.55 3.28 -0.30
CA THR A 194 -1.79 2.58 -0.62
C THR A 194 -2.00 2.48 -2.13
N LEU A 195 -1.79 3.57 -2.88
CA LEU A 195 -1.90 3.57 -4.34
C LEU A 195 -0.89 2.65 -5.01
N LEU A 196 0.37 2.72 -4.59
CA LEU A 196 1.42 1.85 -5.12
C LEU A 196 1.06 0.38 -4.92
N GLN A 197 0.58 0.03 -3.73
CA GLN A 197 0.19 -1.34 -3.41
C GLN A 197 -1.09 -1.83 -4.10
N ILE A 198 -2.04 -0.94 -4.42
CA ILE A 198 -3.14 -1.28 -5.32
C ILE A 198 -2.60 -1.63 -6.72
N GLY A 199 -1.63 -0.85 -7.22
CA GLY A 199 -0.96 -1.14 -8.49
C GLY A 199 -0.24 -2.49 -8.47
N HIS A 200 0.48 -2.77 -7.39
CA HIS A 200 1.17 -4.05 -7.16
C HIS A 200 0.21 -5.24 -7.15
N LEU A 201 -0.91 -5.14 -6.41
CA LEU A 201 -1.96 -6.15 -6.45
C LEU A 201 -2.56 -6.31 -7.86
N GLY A 202 -2.66 -5.23 -8.64
CA GLY A 202 -3.09 -5.27 -10.04
C GLY A 202 -2.15 -6.09 -10.94
N GLU A 203 -0.83 -5.97 -10.74
CA GLU A 203 0.18 -6.77 -11.43
C GLU A 203 -0.02 -8.26 -11.13
N HIS A 204 -0.15 -8.63 -9.84
CA HIS A 204 -0.39 -10.02 -9.45
C HIS A 204 -1.76 -10.57 -9.85
N THR A 205 -2.79 -9.72 -9.87
CA THR A 205 -4.11 -10.11 -10.40
C THR A 205 -3.99 -10.51 -11.87
N THR A 206 -3.21 -9.74 -12.64
CA THR A 206 -2.94 -10.03 -14.05
C THR A 206 -2.11 -11.31 -14.18
N GLN A 207 -1.08 -11.50 -13.35
CA GLN A 207 -0.26 -12.71 -13.33
C GLN A 207 -1.10 -13.96 -13.04
N VAL A 208 -1.95 -13.93 -12.02
CA VAL A 208 -2.86 -15.04 -11.68
C VAL A 208 -3.85 -15.29 -12.81
N SER A 209 -4.40 -14.24 -13.42
CA SER A 209 -5.31 -14.38 -14.56
C SER A 209 -4.63 -15.03 -15.77
N GLN A 210 -3.41 -14.60 -16.10
CA GLN A 210 -2.58 -15.23 -17.14
C GLN A 210 -2.31 -16.70 -16.80
N LEU A 211 -1.98 -17.02 -15.56
CA LEU A 211 -1.73 -18.39 -15.12
C LEU A 211 -2.96 -19.29 -15.33
N LEU A 212 -4.16 -18.80 -14.98
CA LEU A 212 -5.42 -19.50 -15.23
C LEU A 212 -5.66 -19.72 -16.73
N MET A 213 -5.43 -18.70 -17.56
CA MET A 213 -5.59 -18.77 -19.02
C MET A 213 -4.54 -19.66 -19.71
N ARG A 214 -3.41 -19.92 -19.06
CA ARG A 214 -2.29 -20.71 -19.59
C ARG A 214 -2.13 -22.06 -18.89
N SER A 215 -3.19 -22.54 -18.25
CA SER A 215 -3.26 -23.89 -17.65
C SER A 215 -2.11 -24.16 -16.66
N GLY A 216 -1.75 -23.16 -15.86
CA GLY A 216 -0.74 -23.28 -14.80
C GLY A 216 0.71 -23.11 -15.26
N ASP A 217 0.95 -22.72 -16.52
CA ASP A 217 2.30 -22.44 -17.03
C ASP A 217 2.84 -21.09 -16.53
N LEU A 218 3.65 -21.15 -15.48
CA LEU A 218 4.26 -19.98 -14.85
C LEU A 218 5.19 -19.22 -15.79
N SER A 219 5.83 -19.89 -16.77
CA SER A 219 6.75 -19.23 -17.70
C SER A 219 6.07 -18.16 -18.58
N ARG A 220 4.74 -18.28 -18.72
CA ARG A 220 3.87 -17.40 -19.54
C ARG A 220 2.96 -16.49 -18.70
N ALA A 221 3.09 -16.52 -17.38
CA ALA A 221 2.35 -15.66 -16.44
C ALA A 221 3.32 -14.64 -15.82
N ARG A 222 3.46 -13.49 -16.48
CA ARG A 222 4.50 -12.48 -16.20
C ARG A 222 3.93 -11.16 -15.63
N GLY A 223 2.61 -11.01 -15.53
CA GLY A 223 1.99 -9.73 -15.17
C GLY A 223 1.92 -8.76 -16.37
N VAL A 224 1.66 -7.48 -16.10
CA VAL A 224 1.60 -6.42 -17.12
C VAL A 224 3.02 -5.97 -17.48
N PHE A 225 3.89 -5.81 -16.48
CA PHE A 225 5.23 -5.26 -16.66
C PHE A 225 6.32 -6.32 -16.84
N GLY A 226 6.03 -7.59 -16.54
CA GLY A 226 6.88 -8.73 -16.87
C GLY A 226 8.11 -8.89 -15.99
N GLN A 227 8.81 -7.78 -15.76
CA GLN A 227 10.09 -7.65 -15.08
C GLN A 227 9.90 -7.29 -13.60
N LEU A 228 8.68 -6.91 -13.20
CA LEU A 228 8.34 -6.81 -11.77
C LEU A 228 8.33 -8.18 -11.10
N ASP A 229 8.28 -9.28 -11.87
CA ASP A 229 8.30 -10.66 -11.36
C ASP A 229 9.68 -11.11 -10.80
N PHE A 230 10.69 -10.25 -10.80
CA PHE A 230 12.00 -10.59 -10.22
C PHE A 230 11.98 -10.55 -8.70
N GLU A 231 12.62 -11.54 -8.08
CA GLU A 231 12.68 -11.63 -6.62
C GLU A 231 13.29 -10.38 -5.96
N THR A 232 14.34 -9.80 -6.57
CA THR A 232 14.93 -8.54 -6.06
C THR A 232 13.92 -7.39 -6.03
N VAL A 233 13.01 -7.31 -7.00
CA VAL A 233 12.01 -6.24 -7.06
C VAL A 233 11.00 -6.43 -5.93
N HIS A 234 10.47 -7.64 -5.75
CA HIS A 234 9.56 -7.94 -4.66
C HIS A 234 10.20 -7.71 -3.30
N PHE A 235 11.43 -8.20 -3.09
CA PHE A 235 12.16 -7.98 -1.85
C PHE A 235 12.26 -6.48 -1.51
N VAL A 236 12.77 -5.66 -2.43
CA VAL A 236 12.91 -4.22 -2.17
C VAL A 236 11.54 -3.55 -1.93
N TRP A 237 10.53 -3.96 -2.69
CA TRP A 237 9.19 -3.41 -2.59
C TRP A 237 8.49 -3.78 -1.28
N ASP A 238 8.40 -5.07 -0.95
CA ASP A 238 7.76 -5.58 0.26
C ASP A 238 8.49 -5.12 1.53
N THR A 239 9.84 -5.10 1.55
CA THR A 239 10.60 -4.51 2.66
C THR A 239 10.24 -3.02 2.82
N GLY A 240 10.21 -2.26 1.72
CA GLY A 240 9.86 -0.84 1.75
C GLY A 240 8.45 -0.59 2.29
N ILE A 241 7.49 -1.43 1.92
CA ILE A 241 6.11 -1.35 2.37
C ILE A 241 6.00 -1.74 3.83
N TRP A 242 6.64 -2.84 4.27
CA TRP A 242 6.62 -3.28 5.66
C TRP A 242 7.21 -2.23 6.60
N LEU A 243 8.37 -1.65 6.26
CA LEU A 243 8.96 -0.56 7.03
C LEU A 243 8.11 0.72 6.98
N GLY A 244 7.51 1.03 5.82
CA GLY A 244 6.57 2.13 5.64
C GLY A 244 5.32 1.97 6.52
N LEU A 245 4.76 0.76 6.62
CA LEU A 245 3.65 0.43 7.52
C LEU A 245 4.06 0.57 8.98
N GLY A 246 5.28 0.19 9.36
CA GLY A 246 5.84 0.44 10.70
C GLY A 246 5.88 1.94 11.05
N LEU A 247 6.34 2.78 10.12
CA LEU A 247 6.30 4.24 10.27
C LEU A 247 4.85 4.78 10.36
N LEU A 248 3.93 4.26 9.55
CA LEU A 248 2.53 4.65 9.62
C LEU A 248 1.88 4.20 10.93
N LEU A 249 2.21 3.01 11.45
CA LEU A 249 1.80 2.56 12.78
C LEU A 249 2.33 3.51 13.85
N TYR A 250 3.60 3.90 13.74
CA TYR A 250 4.20 4.91 14.59
C TYR A 250 3.39 6.19 14.59
N ARG A 251 2.81 6.61 13.46
CA ARG A 251 2.05 7.86 13.38
C ARG A 251 0.56 7.72 13.75
N PHE A 252 -0.08 6.63 13.35
CA PHE A 252 -1.55 6.48 13.28
C PHE A 252 -2.09 5.24 14.02
N GLY A 253 -1.23 4.28 14.38
CA GLY A 253 -1.64 2.95 14.87
C GLY A 253 -2.49 2.96 16.15
N ALA A 254 -2.43 4.01 16.98
CA ALA A 254 -3.24 4.10 18.19
C ALA A 254 -4.76 4.14 17.93
N ARG A 255 -5.19 4.65 16.76
CA ARG A 255 -6.61 4.83 16.41
C ARG A 255 -7.01 4.09 15.14
N ASN A 256 -6.13 3.25 14.60
CA ASN A 256 -6.32 2.59 13.31
C ASN A 256 -5.99 1.09 13.44
N PRO A 257 -6.96 0.26 13.85
CA PRO A 257 -6.73 -1.18 14.02
C PRO A 257 -6.52 -1.91 12.70
N TRP A 258 -7.07 -1.39 11.59
CA TRP A 258 -6.83 -1.95 10.26
C TRP A 258 -5.36 -1.89 9.88
N LEU A 259 -4.67 -0.80 10.26
CA LEU A 259 -3.24 -0.66 10.01
C LEU A 259 -2.40 -1.72 10.74
N TRP A 260 -2.83 -2.18 11.92
CA TRP A 260 -2.20 -3.30 12.62
C TRP A 260 -2.37 -4.62 11.88
N ILE A 261 -3.58 -4.87 11.33
CA ILE A 261 -3.84 -6.05 10.50
C ILE A 261 -2.95 -6.03 9.25
N CYS A 262 -2.82 -4.86 8.59
CA CYS A 262 -1.93 -4.70 7.44
C CYS A 262 -0.48 -5.03 7.80
N PHE A 263 0.01 -4.47 8.91
CA PHE A 263 1.39 -4.65 9.33
C PHE A 263 1.68 -6.11 9.68
N ALA A 264 0.78 -6.79 10.39
CA ALA A 264 0.92 -8.22 10.69
C ALA A 264 0.93 -9.06 9.40
N ALA A 265 0.03 -8.79 8.45
CA ALA A 265 0.00 -9.48 7.16
C ALA A 265 1.27 -9.23 6.34
N ALA A 266 1.76 -7.98 6.31
CA ALA A 266 2.99 -7.60 5.63
C ALA A 266 4.22 -8.25 6.27
N SER A 267 4.24 -8.39 7.60
CA SER A 267 5.34 -9.06 8.32
C SER A 267 5.39 -10.55 7.95
N LEU A 268 4.25 -11.23 7.91
CA LEU A 268 4.19 -12.63 7.44
C LEU A 268 4.65 -12.75 5.98
N HIS A 269 4.25 -11.82 5.13
CA HIS A 269 4.66 -11.79 3.72
C HIS A 269 6.19 -11.58 3.58
N GLU A 270 6.75 -10.69 4.39
CA GLU A 270 8.18 -10.35 4.37
C GLU A 270 9.08 -11.55 4.73
N VAL A 271 8.62 -12.46 5.58
CA VAL A 271 9.35 -13.72 5.87
C VAL A 271 9.62 -14.50 4.58
N GLU A 272 8.61 -14.59 3.71
CA GLU A 272 8.71 -15.29 2.42
C GLU A 272 9.76 -14.61 1.52
N HIS A 273 9.77 -13.28 1.45
CA HIS A 273 10.68 -12.52 0.60
C HIS A 273 12.12 -12.46 1.12
N ILE A 274 12.33 -12.35 2.43
CA ILE A 274 13.69 -12.46 2.99
C ILE A 274 14.25 -13.85 2.68
N TYR A 275 13.44 -14.91 2.84
CA TYR A 275 13.85 -16.27 2.50
C TYR A 275 14.19 -16.40 1.01
N LEU A 276 13.24 -16.07 0.12
CA LEU A 276 13.38 -16.22 -1.32
C LEU A 276 14.54 -15.39 -1.86
N PHE A 277 14.69 -14.15 -1.41
CA PHE A 277 15.82 -13.30 -1.78
C PHE A 277 17.15 -13.91 -1.31
N SER A 278 17.21 -14.42 -0.09
CA SER A 278 18.42 -15.07 0.44
C SER A 278 18.83 -16.25 -0.44
N VAL A 279 17.93 -17.20 -0.71
CA VAL A 279 18.26 -18.36 -1.54
C VAL A 279 18.52 -17.98 -3.01
N TYR A 280 17.81 -16.99 -3.56
CA TYR A 280 18.06 -16.47 -4.89
C TYR A 280 19.49 -15.92 -5.05
N ARG A 281 20.01 -15.28 -3.99
CA ARG A 281 21.36 -14.68 -3.98
C ARG A 281 22.45 -15.67 -3.60
N SER A 282 22.19 -16.61 -2.68
CA SER A 282 23.21 -17.52 -2.14
C SER A 282 23.26 -18.88 -2.83
N ASP A 283 22.14 -19.38 -3.37
CA ASP A 283 22.05 -20.69 -4.02
C ASP A 283 21.02 -20.67 -5.18
N LEU A 284 21.41 -20.08 -6.29
CA LEU A 284 20.58 -19.98 -7.49
C LEU A 284 20.19 -21.37 -8.05
N ALA A 285 21.04 -22.38 -7.84
CA ALA A 285 20.79 -23.73 -8.33
C ALA A 285 19.65 -24.38 -7.54
N PHE A 286 19.63 -24.26 -6.22
CA PHE A 286 18.50 -24.65 -5.38
C PHE A 286 17.24 -23.85 -5.71
N TYR A 287 17.36 -22.53 -5.87
CA TYR A 287 16.23 -21.66 -6.22
C TYR A 287 15.50 -22.13 -7.49
N THR A 288 16.25 -22.42 -8.55
CA THR A 288 15.71 -22.82 -9.86
C THR A 288 15.19 -24.27 -9.91
N ARG A 289 15.68 -25.17 -9.06
CA ARG A 289 15.20 -26.56 -8.96
C ARG A 289 13.94 -26.75 -8.11
N GLY A 290 13.41 -25.70 -7.50
CA GLY A 290 12.16 -25.73 -6.74
C GLY A 290 12.16 -24.87 -5.49
N GLY A 291 13.33 -24.34 -5.08
CA GLY A 291 13.43 -23.38 -3.96
C GLY A 291 12.57 -22.12 -4.15
N LEU A 292 12.25 -21.77 -5.40
CA LEU A 292 11.31 -20.70 -5.74
C LEU A 292 9.89 -20.91 -5.15
N ALA A 293 9.53 -22.13 -4.75
CA ALA A 293 8.27 -22.39 -4.05
C ALA A 293 8.19 -21.65 -2.70
N GLY A 294 9.34 -21.23 -2.15
CA GLY A 294 9.41 -20.41 -0.95
C GLY A 294 9.24 -21.21 0.35
N VAL A 295 8.79 -20.54 1.42
CA VAL A 295 8.59 -21.19 2.73
C VAL A 295 7.25 -21.89 2.73
N MET A 296 6.19 -21.16 2.41
CA MET A 296 4.81 -21.64 2.54
C MET A 296 4.17 -22.05 1.22
N GLY A 297 4.78 -21.83 0.05
CA GLY A 297 4.19 -22.29 -1.21
C GLY A 297 4.13 -23.82 -1.30
N SER A 298 3.29 -24.35 -2.19
CA SER A 298 3.20 -25.79 -2.45
C SER A 298 4.54 -26.35 -2.91
N GLY A 299 5.05 -27.35 -2.18
CA GLY A 299 6.40 -27.88 -2.36
C GLY A 299 7.52 -27.04 -1.73
N GLY A 300 7.18 -25.99 -0.98
CA GLY A 300 8.10 -25.16 -0.22
C GLY A 300 8.66 -25.83 1.04
N VAL A 301 9.49 -25.10 1.78
CA VAL A 301 10.21 -25.60 2.96
C VAL A 301 9.28 -26.13 4.05
N VAL A 302 8.20 -25.40 4.32
CA VAL A 302 7.11 -25.77 5.23
C VAL A 302 5.92 -26.30 4.43
N GLY A 303 5.60 -25.64 3.31
CA GLY A 303 4.55 -26.05 2.40
C GLY A 303 3.16 -25.55 2.75
N SER A 304 2.30 -25.47 1.74
CA SER A 304 0.84 -25.31 1.86
C SER A 304 0.16 -25.83 0.60
N PRO A 305 -1.19 -25.87 0.54
CA PRO A 305 -1.88 -26.20 -0.70
C PRO A 305 -1.70 -25.17 -1.83
N LEU A 306 -1.31 -23.93 -1.52
CA LEU A 306 -1.24 -22.85 -2.51
C LEU A 306 0.12 -22.85 -3.24
N GLY A 307 0.11 -22.97 -4.57
CA GLY A 307 1.30 -22.67 -5.36
C GLY A 307 1.78 -21.22 -5.14
N ARG A 308 3.09 -20.96 -5.22
CA ARG A 308 3.70 -19.66 -4.89
C ARG A 308 2.97 -18.44 -5.50
N PRO A 309 2.58 -18.41 -6.78
CA PRO A 309 1.82 -17.27 -7.33
C PRO A 309 0.46 -17.03 -6.64
N TYR A 310 -0.26 -18.10 -6.28
CA TYR A 310 -1.53 -18.01 -5.56
C TYR A 310 -1.30 -17.55 -4.11
N LEU A 311 -0.28 -18.10 -3.45
CA LEU A 311 0.09 -17.69 -2.10
C LEU A 311 0.48 -16.20 -2.05
N HIS A 312 1.33 -15.76 -2.97
CA HIS A 312 1.77 -14.37 -3.07
C HIS A 312 0.59 -13.43 -3.36
N PHE A 313 -0.35 -13.83 -4.24
CA PHE A 313 -1.60 -13.09 -4.44
C PHE A 313 -2.43 -13.00 -3.16
N ALA A 314 -2.54 -14.09 -2.39
CA ALA A 314 -3.26 -14.10 -1.13
C ALA A 314 -2.64 -13.15 -0.10
N TYR A 315 -1.31 -13.11 0.02
CA TYR A 315 -0.62 -12.14 0.88
C TYR A 315 -0.95 -10.70 0.48
N ASN A 316 -0.83 -10.37 -0.81
CA ASN A 316 -1.14 -9.03 -1.29
C ASN A 316 -2.60 -8.63 -1.01
N VAL A 317 -3.57 -9.54 -1.20
CA VAL A 317 -4.98 -9.29 -0.86
C VAL A 317 -5.14 -8.99 0.64
N CYS A 318 -4.50 -9.79 1.50
CA CYS A 318 -4.53 -9.63 2.96
C CYS A 318 -3.81 -8.36 3.45
N VAL A 319 -2.85 -7.83 2.70
CA VAL A 319 -2.20 -6.55 3.02
C VAL A 319 -3.03 -5.38 2.48
N VAL A 320 -3.40 -5.42 1.21
CA VAL A 320 -3.95 -4.28 0.46
C VAL A 320 -5.37 -3.94 0.89
N ILE A 321 -6.25 -4.92 1.07
CA ILE A 321 -7.65 -4.64 1.45
C ILE A 321 -7.70 -3.95 2.82
N PRO A 322 -7.10 -4.49 3.89
CA PRO A 322 -7.00 -3.78 5.16
C PRO A 322 -6.34 -2.41 5.03
N MET A 323 -5.36 -2.24 4.15
CA MET A 323 -4.64 -0.97 3.99
C MET A 323 -5.50 0.12 3.35
N VAL A 324 -6.28 -0.22 2.33
CA VAL A 324 -7.25 0.71 1.72
C VAL A 324 -8.27 1.15 2.77
N ILE A 325 -8.75 0.21 3.58
CA ILE A 325 -9.70 0.46 4.66
C ILE A 325 -9.06 1.35 5.75
N ALA A 326 -7.81 1.06 6.12
CA ALA A 326 -7.05 1.83 7.10
C ALA A 326 -6.82 3.27 6.62
N PHE A 327 -6.42 3.46 5.36
CA PHE A 327 -6.23 4.78 4.77
C PHE A 327 -7.53 5.58 4.76
N TRP A 328 -8.63 4.95 4.32
CA TRP A 328 -9.96 5.58 4.29
C TRP A 328 -10.41 6.07 5.66
N ASP A 329 -10.29 5.22 6.69
CA ASP A 329 -10.60 5.60 8.06
C ASP A 329 -9.72 6.72 8.57
N GLN A 330 -8.42 6.65 8.29
CA GLN A 330 -7.48 7.65 8.74
C GLN A 330 -7.79 9.02 8.10
N SER A 331 -8.13 9.06 6.82
CA SER A 331 -8.52 10.31 6.14
C SER A 331 -9.79 10.91 6.75
N ARG A 332 -10.77 10.09 7.12
CA ARG A 332 -12.02 10.56 7.75
C ARG A 332 -11.77 11.09 9.17
N GLN A 333 -10.94 10.41 9.95
CA GLN A 333 -10.54 10.87 11.28
C GLN A 333 -9.81 12.21 11.22
N VAL A 334 -8.85 12.35 10.32
CA VAL A 334 -8.09 13.61 10.14
C VAL A 334 -9.01 14.77 9.77
N LEU A 335 -10.01 14.54 8.91
CA LEU A 335 -11.01 15.54 8.59
C LEU A 335 -11.85 15.93 9.82
N ALA A 336 -12.36 14.95 10.57
CA ALA A 336 -13.18 15.20 11.75
C ALA A 336 -12.42 16.02 12.80
N ASP A 337 -11.15 15.66 13.08
CA ASP A 337 -10.27 16.38 13.99
C ASP A 337 -10.05 17.85 13.54
N SER A 338 -9.91 18.09 12.24
CA SER A 338 -9.75 19.44 11.69
C SER A 338 -11.02 20.28 11.80
N VAL A 339 -12.21 19.70 11.57
CA VAL A 339 -13.48 20.41 11.77
C VAL A 339 -13.68 20.78 13.25
N ALA A 340 -13.42 19.85 14.18
CA ALA A 340 -13.56 20.09 15.61
C ALA A 340 -12.63 21.21 16.12
N ARG A 341 -11.38 21.28 15.62
CA ARG A 341 -10.44 22.36 15.94
C ARG A 341 -10.91 23.72 15.44
N LEU A 342 -11.46 23.80 14.23
CA LEU A 342 -12.01 25.05 13.70
C LEU A 342 -13.20 25.53 14.54
N SER A 343 -14.10 24.63 14.93
CA SER A 343 -15.27 24.96 15.74
C SER A 343 -14.88 25.44 17.15
N SER A 344 -13.89 24.82 17.79
CA SER A 344 -13.41 25.23 19.12
C SER A 344 -12.61 26.53 19.10
N GLY A 345 -11.77 26.77 18.08
CA GLY A 345 -11.08 28.04 17.90
C GLY A 345 -12.03 29.22 17.77
N VAL A 346 -13.10 29.08 16.97
CA VAL A 346 -14.15 30.11 16.83
C VAL A 346 -14.87 30.37 18.16
N ALA A 347 -15.13 29.33 18.96
CA ALA A 347 -15.77 29.49 20.26
C ALA A 347 -14.88 30.26 21.27
N SER A 348 -13.56 30.04 21.23
CA SER A 348 -12.60 30.76 22.09
C SER A 348 -12.44 32.24 21.73
N GLN A 349 -12.57 32.61 20.45
CA GLN A 349 -12.51 34.01 20.00
C GLN A 349 -13.77 34.83 20.31
N ARG A 350 -14.87 34.19 20.73
CA ARG A 350 -16.12 34.87 21.09
C ARG A 350 -16.26 35.19 22.58
N ARG A 351 -15.35 34.70 23.42
CA ARG A 351 -15.31 34.98 24.86
C ARG A 351 -14.32 36.10 25.14
#